data_AF-A0A971H5R5-F1
#
_entry.id   AF-A0A971H5R5-F1
#
_cell.length_a   1.000
_cell.length_b   1.000
_cell.length_c   1.000
_cell.angle_alpha   90.00
_cell.angle_beta   90.00
_cell.angle_gamma   90.00
#
_symmetry.space_group_name_H-M   'P 1'
#
loop_
_entity.id
_entity.type
_entity.pdbx_description
1 polymer ?
#
loop_
_entity_poly.entity_id
_entity_poly.type
_entity_poly.pdbx_seq_one_letter_code
_entity_poly.pdbx_strand_id
1 'polypeptide(L)'
;MISTIKRYRVFFIVLLCVGFLTIFNRTVGIKAVTISVKSFFEMLFVIPPVFVLLGLLDVWVPRESMIKYMGEGSGIKGILLSLFI
;
A
#
# COMPACT_ATOMS: atom_id res chain seq x y z
N MET A 1 -6.04 -4.90 28.35
CA MET A 1 -6.30 -3.52 27.87
C MET A 1 -5.04 -2.65 27.75
N ILE A 2 -4.14 -2.64 28.73
CA ILE A 2 -2.90 -1.81 28.73
C ILE A 2 -1.88 -2.23 27.64
N SER A 3 -1.82 -3.53 27.28
CA SER A 3 -0.95 -4.04 26.20
C SER A 3 -1.28 -3.44 24.83
N THR A 4 -2.57 -3.28 24.51
CA THR A 4 -3.04 -2.77 23.22
C THR A 4 -2.64 -1.30 23.02
N ILE A 5 -2.72 -0.48 24.08
CA ILE A 5 -2.31 0.93 24.04
C ILE A 5 -0.81 1.09 23.77
N LYS A 6 0.04 0.21 24.33
CA LYS A 6 1.48 0.23 24.03
C LYS A 6 1.77 -0.05 22.54
N ARG A 7 0.99 -0.95 21.92
CA ARG A 7 1.14 -1.31 20.50
C ARG A 7 0.78 -0.16 19.56
N TYR A 8 -0.22 0.64 19.90
CA TYR A 8 -0.67 1.79 19.09
C TYR A 8 -0.11 3.13 19.58
N ARG A 9 0.90 3.13 20.45
CA ARG A 9 1.47 4.37 21.01
C ARG A 9 1.88 5.37 19.93
N VAL A 10 2.47 4.89 18.85
CA VAL A 10 2.90 5.72 17.70
C VAL A 10 1.70 6.40 17.04
N PHE A 11 0.60 5.67 16.84
CA PHE A 11 -0.63 6.23 16.26
C PHE A 11 -1.19 7.37 17.11
N PHE A 12 -1.27 7.17 18.44
CA PHE A 12 -1.75 8.21 19.36
C PHE A 12 -0.81 9.42 19.43
N ILE A 13 0.51 9.22 19.36
CA ILE A 13 1.49 10.31 19.31
C ILE A 13 1.28 11.14 18.04
N VAL A 14 1.16 10.49 16.88
CA VAL A 14 0.92 11.17 15.60
C VAL A 14 -0.40 11.94 15.62
N LEU A 15 -1.46 11.35 16.18
CA LEU A 15 -2.76 12.00 16.33
C LEU A 15 -2.65 13.28 17.18
N LEU A 16 -1.93 13.22 18.30
CA LEU A 16 -1.67 14.40 19.15
C LEU A 16 -0.82 15.45 18.43
N CYS A 17 0.22 15.05 17.69
CA CYS A 17 1.04 15.97 16.90
C CYS A 17 0.20 16.71 15.84
N VAL A 18 -0.67 16.01 15.11
CA VAL A 18 -1.57 16.62 14.12
C VAL A 18 -2.58 17.54 14.79
N GLY A 19 -3.10 17.17 15.96
CA GLY A 19 -3.97 18.01 16.78
C GLY A 19 -3.28 19.31 17.20
N PHE A 20 -2.06 19.22 17.74
CA PHE A 20 -1.25 20.38 18.12
C PHE A 20 -0.94 21.27 16.92
N LEU A 21 -0.56 20.68 15.79
CA LEU A 21 -0.28 21.40 14.54
C LEU A 21 -1.51 22.19 14.06
N THR A 22 -2.71 21.62 14.22
CA THR A 22 -3.96 22.28 13.85
C THR A 22 -4.28 23.49 14.74
N ILE A 23 -3.86 23.47 16.02
CA ILE A 23 -4.03 24.60 16.94
C ILE A 23 -3.07 25.76 16.60
N PHE A 24 -1.81 25.46 16.27
CA PHE A 24 -0.81 26.48 15.92
C PHE A 24 -1.02 27.06 14.52
N ASN A 25 -1.34 26.21 13.55
CA ASN A 25 -1.59 26.63 12.17
C ASN A 25 -2.75 25.84 11.57
N ARG A 26 -3.96 26.41 11.72
CA ARG A 26 -5.21 25.81 11.24
C ARG A 26 -5.18 25.47 9.76
N THR A 27 -4.51 26.28 8.93
CA THR A 27 -4.44 26.04 7.48
C THR A 27 -3.58 24.83 7.14
N VAL A 28 -2.45 24.64 7.81
CA VAL A 28 -1.57 23.49 7.57
C VAL A 28 -2.16 22.22 8.20
N GLY A 29 -2.77 22.32 9.39
CA GLY A 29 -3.46 21.20 10.03
C GLY A 29 -4.60 20.64 9.18
N ILE A 30 -5.49 21.51 8.67
CA ILE A 30 -6.59 21.08 7.78
C ILE A 30 -6.01 20.47 6.49
N LYS A 31 -4.99 21.08 5.88
CA LYS A 31 -4.33 20.51 4.69
C LYS A 31 -3.76 19.12 4.96
N ALA A 32 -3.08 18.92 6.08
CA ALA A 32 -2.50 17.62 6.45
C ALA A 32 -3.57 16.54 6.61
N VAL A 33 -4.69 16.86 7.25
CA VAL A 33 -5.83 15.93 7.40
C VAL A 33 -6.47 15.65 6.05
N THR A 34 -6.74 16.67 5.24
CA THR A 34 -7.34 16.50 3.90
C THR A 34 -6.46 15.64 3.00
N ILE A 35 -5.15 15.86 2.98
CA ILE A 35 -4.21 15.04 2.22
C ILE A 35 -4.23 13.60 2.74
N SER A 36 -4.16 13.40 4.06
CA SER A 36 -4.18 12.05 4.65
C SER A 36 -5.44 11.27 4.28
N VAL A 37 -6.61 11.92 4.37
CA VAL A 37 -7.89 11.31 4.00
C VAL A 37 -7.97 11.06 2.50
N LYS A 38 -7.55 12.04 1.67
CA LYS A 38 -7.54 11.91 0.21
C LYS A 38 -6.64 10.76 -0.22
N SER A 39 -5.42 10.65 0.30
CA SER A 39 -4.50 9.57 0.01
C SER A 39 -5.04 8.22 0.47
N PHE A 40 -5.73 8.16 1.60
CA PHE A 40 -6.40 6.93 2.05
C PHE A 40 -7.46 6.48 1.05
N PHE A 41 -8.32 7.39 0.58
CA PHE A 41 -9.32 7.08 -0.45
C PHE A 41 -8.68 6.76 -1.80
N GLU A 42 -7.65 7.49 -2.22
CA GLU A 42 -6.91 7.19 -3.45
C GLU A 42 -6.37 5.77 -3.44
N MET A 43 -5.72 5.34 -2.35
CA MET A 43 -5.25 3.96 -2.21
C MET A 43 -6.42 2.96 -2.25
N LEU A 44 -7.52 3.25 -1.55
CA LEU A 44 -8.69 2.38 -1.53
C LEU A 44 -9.34 2.24 -2.92
N PHE A 45 -9.38 3.30 -3.72
CA PHE A 45 -9.92 3.26 -5.09
C PHE A 45 -8.94 2.65 -6.11
N VAL A 46 -7.64 2.71 -5.85
CA VAL A 46 -6.61 2.06 -6.69
C VAL A 46 -6.59 0.54 -6.48
N ILE A 47 -6.89 0.07 -5.27
CA ILE A 47 -6.94 -1.36 -4.93
C ILE A 47 -7.87 -2.15 -5.89
N PRO A 48 -9.16 -1.84 -6.08
CA PRO A 48 -10.05 -2.64 -6.94
C PRO A 48 -9.56 -2.79 -8.38
N PRO A 49 -9.16 -1.73 -9.10
CA PRO A 49 -8.56 -1.85 -10.43
C PRO A 49 -7.29 -2.72 -10.43
N VAL A 50 -6.40 -2.56 -9.45
CA VAL A 50 -5.19 -3.38 -9.34
C VAL A 50 -5.55 -4.86 -9.14
N PHE A 51 -6.53 -5.17 -8.29
CA PHE A 51 -7.01 -6.53 -8.09
C PHE A 51 -7.63 -7.13 -9.37
N VAL A 52 -8.37 -6.35 -10.14
CA VAL A 52 -8.93 -6.80 -11.43
C VAL A 52 -7.81 -7.09 -12.43
N LEU A 53 -6.81 -6.21 -12.55
CA LEU A 53 -5.67 -6.41 -13.44
C LEU A 53 -4.85 -7.65 -13.05
N LEU A 54 -4.58 -7.82 -11.75
CA LEU A 54 -3.89 -9.01 -11.23
C LEU A 54 -4.69 -10.28 -11.51
N GLY A 55 -6.00 -10.28 -11.24
CA GLY A 55 -6.85 -11.44 -11.50
C GLY A 55 -6.96 -11.79 -13.00
N LEU A 56 -6.96 -10.77 -13.88
CA LEU A 56 -6.91 -11.00 -15.32
C LEU A 56 -5.55 -11.57 -15.76
N LEU A 57 -4.45 -11.06 -15.20
CA LEU A 57 -3.11 -11.60 -15.44
C LEU A 57 -3.02 -13.06 -14.99
N ASP A 58 -3.57 -13.42 -13.84
CA ASP A 58 -3.59 -14.80 -13.33
C ASP A 58 -4.39 -15.77 -14.23
N VAL A 59 -5.41 -15.26 -14.94
CA VAL A 59 -6.17 -16.05 -15.94
C VAL A 59 -5.40 -16.16 -17.26
N TRP A 60 -4.68 -15.11 -17.65
CA TRP A 60 -3.91 -15.06 -18.91
C TRP A 60 -2.58 -15.82 -18.82
N VAL A 61 -1.97 -15.86 -17.63
CA VAL A 61 -0.69 -16.51 -17.38
C VAL A 61 -0.94 -17.83 -16.65
N PRO A 62 -0.90 -18.98 -17.34
CA PRO A 62 -1.10 -20.27 -16.69
C PRO A 62 -0.03 -20.50 -15.63
N ARG A 63 -0.48 -21.01 -14.47
CA ARG A 63 0.36 -21.23 -13.28
C ARG A 63 1.58 -22.11 -13.56
N GLU A 64 1.46 -23.08 -14.49
CA GLU A 64 2.60 -23.90 -14.90
C GLU A 64 3.71 -23.07 -15.55
N SER A 65 3.36 -22.08 -16.37
CA SER A 65 4.33 -21.17 -17.00
C SER A 65 5.00 -20.26 -15.98
N MET A 66 4.25 -19.74 -15.01
CA MET A 66 4.80 -18.94 -13.91
C MET A 66 5.84 -19.73 -13.10
N ILE A 67 5.53 -20.97 -12.74
CA ILE A 67 6.46 -21.82 -11.98
C ILE A 67 7.68 -22.20 -12.82
N LYS A 68 7.49 -22.48 -14.11
CA LYS A 68 8.57 -22.88 -15.02
C LYS A 68 9.55 -21.73 -15.33
N TYR A 69 9.05 -20.51 -15.45
CA TYR A 69 9.85 -19.35 -15.90
C TYR A 69 10.12 -18.30 -14.82
N MET A 70 9.45 -18.35 -13.65
CA MET A 70 9.71 -17.43 -12.53
C MET A 70 9.96 -18.16 -11.20
N GLY A 71 9.98 -19.50 -11.20
CA GLY A 71 10.30 -20.31 -10.03
C GLY A 71 11.80 -20.35 -9.70
N GLU A 72 12.11 -20.98 -8.55
CA GLU A 72 13.48 -21.21 -8.09
C GLU A 72 14.26 -22.04 -9.12
N GLY A 73 15.21 -21.40 -9.80
CA GLY A 73 16.00 -22.00 -10.89
C GLY A 73 15.91 -21.29 -12.24
N SER A 74 15.05 -20.29 -12.40
CA SER A 74 14.87 -19.58 -13.68
C SER A 74 16.07 -18.70 -14.12
N GLY A 75 16.95 -18.34 -13.19
CA GLY A 75 18.15 -17.56 -13.48
C GLY A 75 17.84 -16.25 -14.23
N ILE A 76 18.68 -15.90 -15.21
CA ILE A 76 18.57 -14.65 -15.98
C ILE A 76 17.27 -14.59 -16.81
N LYS A 77 16.73 -15.74 -17.23
CA LYS A 77 15.49 -15.79 -18.03
C LYS A 77 14.28 -15.33 -17.22
N GLY A 78 14.23 -15.69 -15.93
CA GLY A 78 13.16 -15.24 -15.03
C GLY A 78 13.24 -13.76 -14.71
N ILE A 79 14.45 -13.23 -14.56
CA ILE A 79 14.67 -11.78 -14.34
C ILE A 79 14.18 -10.99 -15.57
N LEU A 80 14.58 -11.39 -16.78
CA LEU A 80 14.16 -10.71 -18.01
C LEU A 80 12.64 -10.77 -18.22
N LEU A 81 12.00 -11.90 -17.89
CA LEU A 81 10.53 -12.04 -17.96
C LEU A 81 9.82 -11.19 -16.91
N SER A 82 10.34 -11.10 -15.68
CA SER A 82 9.77 -10.26 -14.61
C SER A 82 9.87 -8.76 -14.87
N LEU A 83 10.78 -8.35 -15.77
CA LEU A 83 10.97 -6.96 -16.16
C LEU A 83 10.07 -6.57 -17.33
N PHE A 84 9.62 -7.55 -18.12
CA PHE A 84 8.82 -7.35 -19.34
C PHE A 84 7.31 -7.52 -19.12
N ILE A 85 6.93 -8.28 -18.09
CA ILE A 85 5.57 -8.37 -17.53
C ILE A 85 5.41 -7.32 -16.44
#